data_AF-A0A3C7W429-F1
#
_entry.id   AF-A0A3C7W429-F1
#
_cell.length_a   1.000
_cell.length_b   1.000
_cell.length_c   1.000
_cell.angle_alpha   90.00
_cell.angle_beta   90.00
_cell.angle_gamma   90.00
#
_symmetry.space_group_name_H-M   'P 1'
#
loop_
_entity.id
_entity.type
_entity.pdbx_description
1 polymer ?
#
loop_
_entity_poly.entity_id
_entity_poly.type
_entity_poly.pdbx_seq_one_letter_code
_entity_poly.pdbx_strand_id
1 'polypeptide(L)'
;EYLKTPEEYHRPRNLYRIGLMDAKLEGFFVYDWEPQFRELEDTIAGWIRNGALKPLEDIDEGIERMPAALISLYEGSNAGVRMVRIDPAADGGT
;
A
#
# COMPACT_ATOMS: atom_id res chain seq x y z
N GLU A 1 -11.66 16.63 -2.70
CA GLU A 1 -11.37 17.84 -3.50
C GLU A 1 -12.53 18.82 -3.64
N TYR A 2 -13.79 18.39 -3.59
CA TYR A 2 -14.97 19.26 -3.80
C TYR A 2 -15.27 20.33 -2.73
N LEU A 3 -14.49 20.38 -1.64
CA LEU A 3 -14.70 21.31 -0.52
C LEU A 3 -13.53 22.29 -0.32
N LYS A 4 -12.54 22.30 -1.22
CA LYS A 4 -11.38 23.21 -1.15
C LYS A 4 -11.59 24.42 -2.07
N THR A 5 -11.05 25.58 -1.71
CA THR A 5 -11.09 26.73 -2.64
C THR A 5 -10.12 26.49 -3.80
N PRO A 6 -10.31 27.14 -4.97
CA PRO A 6 -9.43 26.95 -6.13
C PRO A 6 -7.94 27.24 -5.88
N GLU A 7 -7.64 28.08 -4.88
CA GLU A 7 -6.28 28.40 -4.42
C GLU A 7 -5.64 27.26 -3.60
N GLU A 8 -6.45 26.41 -2.97
CA GLU A 8 -6.04 25.28 -2.13
C GLU A 8 -5.96 23.96 -2.92
N TYR A 9 -6.21 23.99 -4.23
CA TYR A 9 -6.08 22.81 -5.07
C TYR A 9 -4.64 22.32 -5.08
N HIS A 10 -4.46 21.03 -4.81
CA HIS A 10 -3.17 20.38 -4.99
C HIS A 10 -2.92 20.21 -6.50
N ARG A 11 -2.37 21.24 -7.13
CA ARG A 11 -1.98 21.20 -8.54
C ARG A 11 -0.55 20.68 -8.65
N PRO A 12 -0.24 19.75 -9.57
CA PRO A 12 1.14 19.33 -9.82
C PRO A 12 1.96 20.50 -10.40
N ARG A 13 2.64 21.26 -9.54
CA ARG A 13 3.39 22.50 -9.92
C ARG A 13 4.47 22.26 -10.96
N ASN A 14 4.96 21.01 -11.05
CA ASN A 14 6.11 20.62 -11.87
C ASN A 14 5.75 19.72 -13.06
N LEU A 15 4.48 19.67 -13.48
CA LEU A 15 4.03 18.77 -14.54
C LEU A 15 4.76 18.99 -15.87
N TYR A 16 5.14 20.23 -16.19
CA TYR A 16 5.93 20.56 -17.37
C TYR A 16 7.28 19.82 -17.45
N ARG A 17 7.84 19.40 -16.29
CA ARG A 17 9.11 18.67 -16.24
C ARG A 17 9.01 17.30 -16.90
N ILE A 18 7.82 16.74 -17.02
CA ILE A 18 7.60 15.47 -17.71
C ILE A 18 8.01 15.61 -19.19
N GLY A 19 7.51 16.64 -19.87
CA GLY A 19 7.90 16.91 -21.27
C GLY A 19 9.34 17.38 -21.40
N LEU A 20 9.86 18.16 -20.45
CA LEU A 20 11.25 18.62 -20.48
C LEU A 20 12.27 17.48 -20.37
N MET A 21 11.91 16.41 -19.65
CA MET A 21 12.78 15.26 -19.40
C MET A 21 12.43 14.05 -20.25
N ASP A 22 11.53 14.19 -21.24
CA ASP A 22 10.96 13.07 -22.01
C ASP A 22 10.49 11.90 -21.11
N ALA A 23 9.94 12.22 -19.94
CA ALA A 23 9.48 11.24 -18.96
C ALA A 23 8.05 10.74 -19.28
N LYS A 24 7.71 9.54 -18.81
CA LYS A 24 6.36 8.97 -18.89
C LYS A 24 5.69 9.01 -17.51
N LEU A 25 4.49 9.60 -17.44
CA LEU A 25 3.60 9.49 -16.29
C LEU A 25 2.39 8.63 -16.71
N GLU A 26 2.27 7.46 -16.10
CA GLU A 26 1.24 6.47 -16.43
C GLU A 26 0.58 5.99 -15.15
N GLY A 27 -0.75 6.03 -15.12
CA GLY A 27 -1.52 5.35 -14.09
C GLY A 27 -1.58 3.85 -14.37
N PHE A 28 -1.61 3.05 -13.32
CA PHE A 28 -1.74 1.61 -13.39
C PHE A 28 -2.85 1.18 -12.43
N PHE A 29 -3.62 0.16 -12.84
CA PHE A 29 -4.62 -0.46 -11.99
C PHE A 29 -4.29 -1.94 -11.79
N VAL A 30 -4.23 -2.38 -10.54
CA VAL A 30 -3.71 -3.71 -10.19
C VAL A 30 -4.52 -4.84 -10.85
N TYR A 31 -5.84 -4.69 -10.95
CA TYR A 31 -6.72 -5.71 -11.50
C TYR A 31 -6.65 -5.83 -13.03
N ASP A 32 -6.01 -4.90 -13.74
CA ASP A 32 -5.73 -5.08 -15.18
C ASP A 32 -4.77 -6.27 -15.42
N TRP A 33 -4.10 -6.75 -14.37
CA TRP A 33 -3.09 -7.82 -14.36
C TRP A 33 -3.51 -9.04 -13.55
N GLU A 34 -4.81 -9.19 -13.28
CA GLU A 34 -5.37 -10.35 -12.60
C GLU A 34 -4.92 -11.70 -13.19
N PRO A 35 -4.82 -11.89 -14.54
CA PRO A 35 -4.35 -13.15 -15.12
C PRO A 35 -2.95 -13.57 -14.67
N GLN A 36 -2.11 -12.63 -14.24
CA GLN A 36 -0.73 -12.86 -13.81
C GLN A 36 -0.60 -13.05 -12.29
N PHE A 37 -1.65 -12.81 -11.50
CA PHE A 37 -1.55 -12.80 -10.04
C PHE A 37 -1.00 -14.10 -9.48
N ARG A 38 -1.50 -15.25 -9.95
CA ARG A 38 -1.08 -16.55 -9.44
C ARG A 38 0.42 -16.81 -9.60
N GLU A 39 0.99 -16.49 -10.75
CA GLU A 39 2.42 -16.63 -11.01
C GLU A 39 3.25 -15.68 -10.14
N LEU A 40 2.77 -14.44 -9.99
CA LEU A 40 3.42 -13.42 -9.17
C LEU A 40 3.37 -13.78 -7.68
N GLU A 41 2.26 -14.30 -7.18
CA GLU A 41 2.11 -14.79 -5.81
C GLU A 41 3.10 -15.91 -5.51
N ASP A 42 3.22 -16.91 -6.40
CA ASP A 42 4.18 -18.00 -6.25
C ASP A 42 5.62 -17.50 -6.21
N THR A 43 5.94 -16.53 -7.07
CA THR A 43 7.26 -15.88 -7.15
C THR A 43 7.59 -15.11 -5.88
N ILE A 44 6.69 -14.23 -5.44
CA ILE A 44 6.85 -13.39 -4.23
C ILE A 44 6.93 -14.29 -2.98
N ALA A 45 6.07 -15.29 -2.87
CA ALA A 45 6.11 -16.25 -1.77
C ALA A 45 7.44 -17.03 -1.76
N GLY A 46 8.00 -17.33 -2.95
CA GLY A 46 9.34 -17.88 -3.09
C GLY A 46 10.43 -16.98 -2.49
N TRP A 47 10.38 -15.68 -2.78
CA TRP A 47 11.31 -14.69 -2.21
C TRP A 47 11.16 -14.50 -0.71
N ILE A 48 9.94 -14.60 -0.19
CA ILE A 48 9.70 -14.55 1.26
C ILE A 48 10.30 -15.79 1.93
N ARG A 49 10.00 -16.98 1.41
CA ARG A 49 10.49 -18.25 1.97
C ARG A 49 12.01 -18.38 1.96
N ASN A 50 12.68 -17.87 0.92
CA ASN A 50 14.13 -17.93 0.80
C ASN A 50 14.85 -16.73 1.45
N GLY A 51 14.11 -15.77 2.00
CA GLY A 51 14.64 -14.60 2.70
C GLY A 51 15.15 -13.47 1.81
N ALA A 52 14.99 -13.56 0.49
CA ALA A 52 15.30 -12.48 -0.44
C ALA A 52 14.35 -11.27 -0.29
N LEU A 53 13.12 -11.53 0.17
CA LEU A 53 12.16 -10.50 0.54
C LEU A 53 11.75 -10.71 2.01
N LYS A 54 11.79 -9.63 2.80
CA LYS A 54 11.32 -9.62 4.19
C LYS A 54 10.18 -8.61 4.30
N PRO A 55 8.92 -9.06 4.40
CA PRO A 55 7.80 -8.15 4.61
C PRO A 55 8.02 -7.32 5.87
N LEU A 56 7.80 -6.01 5.76
CA LEU A 56 7.72 -5.13 6.91
C LEU A 56 6.24 -4.91 7.21
N GLU A 57 5.80 -5.43 8.34
CA GLU A 57 4.41 -5.43 8.77
C GLU A 57 4.29 -4.66 10.09
N ASP A 58 3.18 -3.95 10.23
CA ASP A 58 2.81 -3.16 11.40
C ASP A 58 1.41 -3.60 11.82
N ILE A 59 1.35 -4.43 12.86
CA ILE A 59 0.16 -5.21 13.21
C ILE A 59 -0.42 -4.73 14.53
N ASP A 60 -1.66 -4.25 14.50
CA ASP A 60 -2.48 -3.98 15.67
C ASP A 60 -3.34 -5.19 16.04
N GLU A 61 -3.56 -5.42 17.34
CA GLU A 61 -4.38 -6.52 17.85
C GLU A 61 -5.80 -6.05 18.22
N GLY A 62 -6.81 -6.76 17.73
CA GLY A 62 -8.23 -6.50 17.99
C GLY A 62 -8.88 -5.59 16.95
N ILE A 63 -10.09 -5.95 16.49
CA ILE A 63 -10.85 -5.18 15.49
C ILE A 63 -11.16 -3.76 15.95
N GLU A 64 -11.24 -3.54 17.25
CA GLU A 64 -11.45 -2.27 17.93
C GLU A 64 -10.35 -1.25 17.61
N ARG A 65 -9.15 -1.73 17.20
CA ARG A 65 -8.04 -0.88 16.76
C ARG A 65 -8.18 -0.36 15.34
N MET A 66 -9.07 -0.93 14.52
CA MET A 66 -9.24 -0.56 13.11
C MET A 66 -9.41 0.96 12.87
N PRO A 67 -10.21 1.71 13.64
CA PRO A 67 -10.33 3.15 13.43
C PRO A 67 -8.99 3.88 13.63
N ALA A 68 -8.23 3.52 14.67
CA ALA A 68 -6.93 4.12 14.96
C ALA A 68 -5.86 3.70 13.93
N ALA A 69 -5.85 2.42 13.52
CA ALA A 69 -4.98 1.90 12.48
C ALA A 69 -5.19 2.65 11.16
N LEU A 70 -6.44 2.87 10.75
CA LEU A 70 -6.76 3.62 9.54
C LEU A 70 -6.30 5.09 9.61
N ILE A 71 -6.48 5.75 10.76
CA ILE A 71 -5.98 7.12 10.97
C ILE A 71 -4.45 7.15 10.81
N SER A 72 -3.74 6.24 11.46
CA SER A 72 -2.27 6.18 11.40
C SER A 72 -1.73 5.97 9.97
N LEU A 73 -2.46 5.23 9.13
CA LEU A 73 -2.13 5.03 7.72
C LEU A 73 -2.18 6.34 6.93
N TYR A 74 -3.18 7.19 7.20
CA TYR A 74 -3.30 8.50 6.54
C TYR A 74 -2.36 9.57 7.14
N GLU A 75 -2.00 9.43 8.41
CA GLU A 75 -0.97 10.26 9.05
C GLU A 75 0.46 9.86 8.63
N GLY A 76 0.61 8.67 8.03
CA GLY A 76 1.92 8.12 7.62
C GLY A 76 2.78 7.68 8.80
N SER A 77 2.18 7.32 9.93
CA SER A 77 2.88 6.90 11.15
C SER A 77 3.12 5.39 11.24
N ASN A 78 2.64 4.60 10.27
CA ASN A 78 2.88 3.16 10.17
C ASN A 78 4.24 2.82 9.52
N ALA A 79 4.84 1.71 9.95
CA ALA A 79 6.06 1.18 9.35
C ALA A 79 5.76 -0.05 8.49
N GLY A 80 5.68 0.13 7.16
CA GLY A 80 5.35 -0.97 6.24
C GLY A 80 3.84 -1.20 6.13
N VAL A 81 3.41 -2.44 5.89
CA VAL A 81 1.99 -2.78 5.68
C VAL A 81 1.25 -2.72 7.01
N ARG A 82 0.27 -1.82 7.13
CA ARG A 82 -0.61 -1.74 8.30
C ARG A 82 -1.65 -2.85 8.26
N MET A 83 -1.73 -3.65 9.32
CA MET A 83 -2.67 -4.76 9.47
C MET A 83 -3.34 -4.71 10.84
N VAL A 84 -4.54 -5.29 10.93
CA VAL A 84 -5.26 -5.49 12.19
C VAL A 84 -5.59 -6.96 12.32
N ARG A 85 -5.04 -7.61 13.34
CA ARG A 85 -5.31 -9.01 13.66
C ARG A 85 -6.60 -9.11 14.46
N ILE A 86 -7.53 -9.94 13.99
CA ILE A 86 -8.87 -10.10 14.60
C ILE A 86 -8.92 -11.33 15.51
N ASP A 87 -8.20 -12.40 15.16
CA ASP A 87 -8.11 -13.63 15.94
C ASP A 87 -6.65 -14.09 16.03
N PRO A 88 -6.06 -14.21 17.24
CA PRO A 88 -4.72 -14.75 17.44
C PRO A 88 -4.57 -16.21 17.00
N ALA A 89 -5.65 -16.99 16.93
CA ALA A 89 -5.61 -18.42 16.58
C ALA A 89 -5.52 -18.70 15.07
N ALA A 90 -5.71 -17.68 14.23
CA ALA A 90 -5.68 -17.83 12.77
C ALA A 90 -4.24 -17.95 12.20
N ASP A 91 -3.23 -17.58 12.98
CA ASP A 91 -1.82 -17.58 12.60
C ASP A 91 -1.13 -18.89 13.00
N GLY A 92 -1.63 -20.04 12.52
CA GLY A 92 -0.87 -21.30 12.47
C GLY A 92 -0.16 -21.75 13.76
N GLY A 93 -0.63 -21.31 14.94
CA GLY A 93 -0.06 -21.62 16.24
C GLY A 93 -0.85 -22.71 16.97
N THR A 94 -0.83 -23.92 16.42
CA THR A 94 -1.00 -25.18 17.17
C THR A 94 -0.13 -26.25 16.54
#